data_AF-A0A807LEZ8-F1
#
_entry.id   AF-A0A807LEZ8-F1
#
_cell.length_a   1.000
_cell.length_b   1.000
_cell.length_c   1.000
_cell.angle_alpha   90.00
_cell.angle_beta   90.00
_cell.angle_gamma   90.00
#
_symmetry.space_group_name_H-M   'P 1'
#
loop_
_entity.id
_entity.type
_entity.pdbx_description
1 polymer ?
#
loop_
_entity_poly.entity_id
_entity_poly.type
_entity_poly.pdbx_seq_one_letter_code
_entity_poly.pdbx_strand_id
1 'polypeptide(L)'
;MITKASILISYENKEILTEKISNLLGAADIDFTIMEYDYFDANEYKEYVEGRGIIPDDDSKYIEILSKVDFIYEVDFGTSVASIESNYLPAYIDFISQVLSLQLRCDVLTSFKPLSGDEYCPVSYFLDGKEIVSFISNSSNCWDGVLWIKKSTA
;
A
#
# COMPACT_ATOMS: atom_id res chain seq x y z
N MET A 1 1.51 10.74 13.76
CA MET A 1 1.53 9.30 14.08
C MET A 1 0.50 8.62 13.20
N ILE A 2 0.84 7.44 12.67
CA ILE A 2 -0.03 6.69 11.75
C ILE A 2 -0.47 5.43 12.50
N THR A 3 -1.78 5.27 12.67
CA THR A 3 -2.37 4.12 13.36
C THR A 3 -3.13 3.19 12.43
N LYS A 4 -3.27 3.60 11.16
CA LYS A 4 -3.93 2.82 10.12
C LYS A 4 -3.14 2.86 8.83
N ALA A 5 -3.02 1.70 8.22
CA ALA A 5 -2.44 1.50 6.91
C ALA A 5 -3.31 0.49 6.16
N SER A 6 -3.30 0.51 4.84
CA SER A 6 -3.87 -0.56 4.05
C SER A 6 -2.94 -0.92 2.89
N ILE A 7 -3.10 -2.13 2.37
CA ILE A 7 -2.45 -2.55 1.13
C ILE A 7 -3.49 -3.14 0.19
N LEU A 8 -3.37 -2.88 -1.10
CA LEU A 8 -4.04 -3.64 -2.15
C LEU A 8 -3.10 -4.72 -2.65
N ILE A 9 -3.61 -5.92 -2.88
CA ILE A 9 -2.79 -7.08 -3.31
C ILE A 9 -3.48 -7.90 -4.41
N SER A 10 -2.70 -8.29 -5.44
CA SER A 10 -3.18 -9.09 -6.58
C SER A 10 -3.10 -10.62 -6.37
N TYR A 11 -2.92 -11.08 -5.13
CA TYR A 11 -2.73 -12.49 -4.83
C TYR A 11 -4.04 -13.20 -4.50
N GLU A 12 -4.35 -14.28 -5.23
CA GLU A 12 -5.65 -14.96 -5.18
C GLU A 12 -5.90 -15.78 -3.91
N ASN A 13 -4.87 -16.40 -3.32
CA ASN A 13 -5.09 -17.34 -2.22
C ASN A 13 -5.11 -16.62 -0.86
N LYS A 14 -6.32 -16.32 -0.38
CA LYS A 14 -6.56 -15.64 0.91
C LYS A 14 -5.97 -16.38 2.12
N GLU A 15 -6.01 -17.70 2.15
CA GLU A 15 -5.50 -18.49 3.29
C GLU A 15 -3.98 -18.37 3.41
N ILE A 16 -3.26 -18.56 2.30
CA ILE A 16 -1.79 -18.40 2.25
C ILE A 16 -1.42 -16.94 2.55
N LEU A 17 -2.17 -15.98 2.01
CA LEU A 17 -1.95 -14.57 2.30
C LEU A 17 -2.08 -14.27 3.81
N THR A 18 -3.15 -14.76 4.44
CA THR A 18 -3.40 -14.62 5.87
C THR A 18 -2.24 -15.20 6.67
N GLU A 19 -1.83 -16.43 6.36
CA GLU A 19 -0.70 -17.09 7.04
C GLU A 19 0.60 -16.28 6.91
N LYS A 20 0.90 -15.79 5.71
CA LYS A 20 2.10 -15.00 5.45
C LYS A 20 2.10 -13.68 6.21
N ILE A 21 0.98 -12.96 6.22
CA ILE A 21 0.85 -11.70 6.96
C ILE A 21 0.99 -11.97 8.46
N SER A 22 0.29 -12.96 9.01
CA SER A 22 0.42 -13.33 10.43
C SER A 22 1.86 -13.66 10.81
N ASN A 23 2.57 -14.41 9.97
CA ASN A 23 3.98 -14.75 10.21
C ASN A 23 4.90 -13.52 10.15
N LEU A 24 4.63 -12.56 9.26
CA LEU A 24 5.43 -11.35 9.12
C LEU A 24 5.16 -10.33 10.24
N LEU A 25 3.92 -10.24 10.72
CA LEU A 25 3.53 -9.42 11.88
C LEU A 25 4.12 -9.99 13.18
N GLY A 26 4.22 -11.31 13.28
CA GLY A 26 4.83 -11.98 14.43
C GLY A 26 4.14 -11.61 15.75
N ALA A 27 4.87 -10.92 16.63
CA ALA A 27 4.38 -10.48 17.94
C ALA A 27 4.08 -8.96 18.01
N ALA A 28 4.04 -8.27 16.87
CA ALA A 28 3.72 -6.85 16.83
C ALA A 28 2.27 -6.61 17.28
N ASP A 29 2.03 -5.49 17.98
CA ASP A 29 0.70 -5.03 18.37
C ASP A 29 -0.01 -4.36 17.18
N ILE A 30 -0.28 -5.17 16.14
CA ILE A 30 -0.95 -4.77 14.90
C ILE A 30 -1.98 -5.84 14.56
N ASP A 31 -3.23 -5.40 14.50
CA ASP A 31 -4.33 -6.20 13.96
C ASP A 31 -4.42 -6.00 12.45
N PHE A 32 -4.91 -7.01 11.73
CA PHE A 32 -5.22 -6.87 10.32
C PHE A 32 -6.54 -7.55 9.92
N THR A 33 -7.13 -7.08 8.83
CA THR A 33 -8.34 -7.65 8.23
C THR A 33 -8.19 -7.69 6.71
N ILE A 34 -8.60 -8.79 6.07
CA ILE A 34 -8.56 -8.97 4.62
C ILE A 34 -9.98 -8.93 4.05
N MET A 35 -10.24 -7.97 3.16
CA MET A 35 -11.51 -7.73 2.49
C MET A 35 -11.34 -7.84 0.97
N GLU A 36 -12.41 -8.19 0.25
CA GLU A 36 -12.42 -8.13 -1.22
C GLU A 36 -12.38 -6.67 -1.68
N TYR A 37 -11.61 -6.41 -2.73
CA TYR A 37 -11.50 -5.12 -3.38
C TYR A 37 -12.43 -5.07 -4.59
N ASP A 38 -13.70 -4.74 -4.35
CA ASP A 38 -14.76 -4.72 -5.37
C ASP A 38 -15.51 -3.37 -5.44
N TYR A 39 -15.05 -2.37 -4.69
CA TYR A 39 -15.75 -1.10 -4.50
C TYR A 39 -15.25 0.05 -5.40
N PHE A 40 -14.18 -0.16 -6.16
CA PHE A 40 -13.61 0.86 -7.06
C PHE A 40 -13.09 0.25 -8.36
N ASP A 41 -13.53 0.80 -9.49
CA ASP A 41 -13.02 0.48 -10.82
C ASP A 41 -12.27 1.70 -11.40
N ALA A 42 -10.95 1.54 -11.57
CA ALA A 42 -10.09 2.59 -12.10
C ALA A 42 -10.36 2.91 -13.58
N ASN A 43 -10.85 1.95 -14.36
CA ASN A 43 -11.21 2.18 -15.76
C ASN A 43 -12.50 2.97 -15.86
N GLU A 44 -13.51 2.64 -15.04
CA GLU A 44 -14.76 3.43 -14.95
C GLU A 44 -14.46 4.88 -14.53
N TYR A 45 -13.56 5.06 -13.55
CA TYR A 45 -13.12 6.39 -13.13
C TYR A 45 -12.44 7.17 -14.27
N LYS A 46 -11.55 6.53 -15.03
CA LYS A 46 -10.89 7.16 -16.18
C LYS A 46 -11.89 7.62 -17.24
N GLU A 47 -12.83 6.77 -17.62
CA GLU A 47 -13.89 7.12 -18.58
C GLU A 47 -14.73 8.32 -18.11
N TYR A 48 -15.05 8.37 -16.81
CA TYR A 48 -15.79 9.48 -16.21
C TYR A 48 -15.00 10.81 -16.27
N VAL A 49 -13.72 10.79 -15.92
CA VAL A 49 -12.83 11.96 -15.93
C VAL A 49 -12.65 12.49 -17.36
N GLU A 50 -12.36 11.60 -18.31
CA GLU A 50 -12.20 11.94 -19.73
C GLU A 50 -13.49 12.51 -20.33
N GLY A 51 -14.63 11.87 -20.07
CA GLY A 51 -15.94 12.31 -20.55
C GLY A 51 -16.37 13.69 -20.02
N ARG A 52 -15.79 14.14 -18.90
CA ARG A 52 -16.03 15.47 -18.31
C ARG A 52 -14.94 16.50 -18.62
N GLY A 53 -13.90 16.13 -19.38
CA GLY A 53 -12.78 17.01 -19.70
C GLY A 53 -12.00 17.46 -18.46
N ILE A 54 -12.01 16.66 -17.39
CA ILE A 54 -11.22 16.92 -16.19
C ILE A 54 -9.77 16.52 -16.52
N ILE A 55 -8.82 17.44 -16.30
CA ILE A 55 -7.40 17.17 -16.51
C ILE A 55 -6.88 16.42 -15.28
N PRO A 56 -6.32 15.20 -15.43
CA PRO A 56 -5.73 14.47 -14.31
C PRO A 56 -4.54 15.23 -13.71
N ASP A 57 -4.40 15.20 -12.40
CA ASP A 57 -3.23 15.72 -11.69
C ASP A 57 -2.11 14.66 -11.57
N ASP A 58 -1.08 14.95 -10.76
CA ASP A 58 0.05 14.04 -10.50
C ASP A 58 -0.38 12.69 -9.86
N ASP A 59 -1.59 12.59 -9.29
CA ASP A 59 -2.16 11.33 -8.78
C ASP A 59 -2.62 10.39 -9.92
N SER A 60 -2.51 10.83 -11.18
CA SER A 60 -2.74 10.00 -12.37
C SER A 60 -1.91 8.71 -12.40
N LYS A 61 -0.71 8.70 -11.81
CA LYS A 61 0.13 7.47 -11.71
C LYS A 61 -0.51 6.41 -10.82
N TYR A 62 -1.20 6.82 -9.75
CA TYR A 62 -1.89 5.90 -8.85
C TYR A 62 -3.07 5.24 -9.57
N ILE A 63 -3.89 6.05 -10.24
CA ILE A 63 -5.00 5.58 -11.08
C ILE A 63 -4.50 4.70 -12.23
N GLU A 64 -3.33 4.99 -12.80
CA GLU A 64 -2.72 4.15 -13.83
C GLU A 64 -2.33 2.75 -13.31
N ILE A 65 -1.76 2.65 -12.10
CA ILE A 65 -1.45 1.36 -11.47
C ILE A 65 -2.74 0.58 -11.22
N LEU A 66 -3.74 1.22 -10.59
CA LEU A 66 -5.04 0.60 -10.31
C LEU A 66 -5.76 0.10 -11.58
N SER A 67 -5.54 0.76 -12.72
CA SER A 67 -6.13 0.31 -14.00
C SER A 67 -5.40 -0.84 -14.69
N LYS A 68 -4.15 -1.12 -14.31
CA LYS A 68 -3.30 -2.14 -14.96
C LYS A 68 -3.18 -3.42 -14.15
N VAL A 69 -3.48 -3.34 -12.85
CA VAL A 69 -3.34 -4.44 -11.91
C VAL A 69 -4.71 -4.80 -11.37
N ASP A 70 -5.08 -6.07 -11.52
CA ASP A 70 -6.31 -6.61 -10.94
C ASP A 70 -6.06 -6.91 -9.46
N PHE A 71 -6.21 -5.90 -8.61
CA PHE A 71 -6.15 -6.08 -7.17
C PHE A 71 -7.39 -6.85 -6.68
N ILE A 72 -7.17 -7.85 -5.84
CA ILE A 72 -8.22 -8.78 -5.39
C ILE A 72 -8.65 -8.46 -3.97
N TYR A 73 -7.67 -8.14 -3.11
CA TYR A 73 -7.92 -7.90 -1.70
C TYR A 73 -7.35 -6.56 -1.26
N GLU A 74 -8.06 -5.93 -0.33
CA GLU A 74 -7.51 -4.92 0.56
C GLU A 74 -7.20 -5.56 1.92
N VAL A 75 -6.01 -5.30 2.43
CA VAL A 75 -5.64 -5.65 3.80
C VAL A 75 -5.51 -4.38 4.61
N ASP A 76 -6.39 -4.20 5.58
CA ASP A 76 -6.33 -3.12 6.55
C ASP A 76 -5.48 -3.53 7.74
N PHE A 77 -4.58 -2.65 8.17
CA PHE A 77 -3.76 -2.78 9.36
C PHE A 77 -4.12 -1.69 10.37
N GLY A 78 -4.22 -2.08 11.65
CA GLY A 78 -4.55 -1.18 12.74
C GLY A 78 -3.64 -1.36 13.93
N THR A 79 -3.22 -0.26 14.55
CA THR A 79 -2.49 -0.26 15.83
C THR A 79 -2.99 0.86 16.75
N SER A 80 -2.69 0.75 18.04
CA SER A 80 -3.05 1.75 19.04
C SER A 80 -2.14 2.98 18.97
N VAL A 81 -2.69 4.16 19.30
CA VAL A 81 -1.89 5.40 19.45
C VAL A 81 -0.82 5.26 20.55
N ALA A 82 -1.07 4.41 21.54
CA ALA A 82 -0.14 4.15 22.64
C ALA A 82 0.91 3.07 22.33
N SER A 83 0.77 2.37 21.20
CA SER A 83 1.69 1.31 20.80
C SER A 83 2.97 1.90 20.19
N ILE A 84 4.10 1.19 20.36
CA ILE A 84 5.38 1.61 19.79
C ILE A 84 5.33 1.51 18.26
N GLU A 85 4.58 0.54 17.73
CA GLU A 85 4.36 0.26 16.31
C GLU A 85 3.82 1.48 15.57
N SER A 86 2.97 2.30 16.21
CA SER A 86 2.44 3.53 15.59
C SER A 86 3.52 4.55 15.17
N ASN A 87 4.75 4.43 15.69
CA ASN A 87 5.90 5.27 15.30
C ASN A 87 6.57 4.81 14.00
N TYR A 88 6.44 3.52 13.67
CA TYR A 88 7.15 2.88 12.55
C TYR A 88 6.23 2.08 11.62
N LEU A 89 4.90 2.13 11.84
CA LEU A 89 3.89 1.40 11.10
C LEU A 89 4.09 1.53 9.58
N PRO A 90 4.34 2.72 9.00
CA PRO A 90 4.52 2.84 7.56
C PRO A 90 5.71 2.02 7.03
N ALA A 91 6.86 2.14 7.67
CA ALA A 91 8.06 1.39 7.31
C ALA A 91 7.84 -0.12 7.44
N TYR A 92 7.08 -0.54 8.45
CA TYR A 92 6.81 -1.96 8.66
C TYR A 92 5.84 -2.55 7.63
N ILE A 93 4.80 -1.81 7.25
CA ILE A 93 3.86 -2.24 6.22
C ILE A 93 4.52 -2.25 4.84
N ASP A 94 5.40 -1.29 4.52
CA ASP A 94 6.19 -1.35 3.29
C ASP A 94 7.12 -2.58 3.28
N PHE A 95 7.75 -2.92 4.42
CA PHE A 95 8.55 -4.15 4.53
C PHE A 95 7.70 -5.40 4.27
N ILE A 96 6.54 -5.50 4.91
CA ILE A 96 5.59 -6.61 4.68
C ILE A 96 5.22 -6.67 3.19
N SER A 97 4.90 -5.53 2.58
CA SER A 97 4.51 -5.43 1.18
C SER A 97 5.60 -5.90 0.23
N GLN A 98 6.84 -5.49 0.48
CA GLN A 98 8.00 -5.92 -0.29
C GLN A 98 8.20 -7.45 -0.18
N VAL A 99 8.10 -8.00 1.04
CA VAL A 99 8.29 -9.43 1.27
C VAL A 99 7.16 -10.26 0.65
N LEU A 100 5.90 -9.81 0.76
CA LEU A 100 4.75 -10.45 0.13
C LEU A 100 4.89 -10.44 -1.39
N SER A 101 5.20 -9.27 -1.98
CA SER A 101 5.44 -9.14 -3.41
C SER A 101 6.52 -10.10 -3.91
N LEU A 102 7.62 -10.25 -3.17
CA LEU A 102 8.70 -11.16 -3.51
C LEU A 102 8.31 -12.64 -3.37
N GLN A 103 7.76 -13.03 -2.23
CA GLN A 103 7.51 -14.43 -1.91
C GLN A 103 6.32 -15.00 -2.67
N LEU A 104 5.28 -14.18 -2.88
CA LEU A 104 4.04 -14.58 -3.53
C LEU A 104 4.03 -14.23 -5.03
N ARG A 105 5.02 -13.47 -5.51
CA ARG A 105 5.12 -12.98 -6.90
C ARG A 105 3.85 -12.24 -7.30
N CYS A 106 3.50 -11.23 -6.52
CA CYS A 106 2.30 -10.44 -6.70
C CYS A 106 2.61 -8.94 -6.63
N ASP A 107 1.63 -8.16 -7.05
CA ASP A 107 1.59 -6.72 -6.98
C ASP A 107 1.05 -6.30 -5.62
N VAL A 108 1.74 -5.35 -4.97
CA VAL A 108 1.28 -4.78 -3.70
C VAL A 108 1.35 -3.27 -3.77
N LEU A 109 0.27 -2.59 -3.41
CA LEU A 109 0.18 -1.13 -3.36
C LEU A 109 -0.15 -0.70 -1.94
N THR A 110 0.68 0.14 -1.33
CA THR A 110 0.48 0.59 0.06
C THR A 110 -0.26 1.92 0.12
N SER A 111 -1.07 2.08 1.15
CA SER A 111 -1.80 3.29 1.47
C SER A 111 -1.74 3.52 2.97
N PHE A 112 -1.68 4.78 3.40
CA PHE A 112 -1.57 5.14 4.81
C PHE A 112 -2.56 6.23 5.15
N LYS A 113 -3.21 6.09 6.32
CA LYS A 113 -4.20 7.05 6.78
C LYS A 113 -3.77 7.67 8.12
N PRO A 114 -3.39 8.96 8.14
CA PRO A 114 -3.05 9.64 9.38
C PRO A 114 -4.29 9.98 10.21
N LEU A 115 -4.10 10.09 11.52
CA LEU A 115 -5.15 10.45 12.48
C LEU A 115 -5.76 11.84 12.25
N SER A 116 -4.98 12.79 11.71
CA SER A 116 -5.38 14.17 11.45
C SER A 116 -6.19 14.36 10.15
N GLY A 117 -6.45 13.29 9.39
CA GLY A 117 -7.40 13.29 8.27
C GLY A 117 -6.92 13.96 6.98
N ASP A 118 -5.95 14.88 7.04
CA ASP A 118 -5.61 15.75 5.90
C ASP A 118 -4.16 15.61 5.39
N GLU A 119 -3.33 14.76 5.99
CA GLU A 119 -1.96 14.54 5.50
C GLU A 119 -1.93 13.45 4.42
N TYR A 120 -1.60 13.82 3.18
CA TYR A 120 -1.23 12.87 2.14
C TYR A 120 -0.03 12.07 2.63
N CYS A 121 -0.21 10.77 2.81
CA CYS A 121 0.88 9.86 3.13
C CYS A 121 1.36 9.15 1.86
N PRO A 122 2.66 8.84 1.78
CA PRO A 122 3.24 8.26 0.58
C PRO A 122 2.68 6.88 0.30
N VAL A 123 2.19 6.67 -0.91
CA VAL A 123 1.88 5.36 -1.47
C VAL A 123 3.17 4.75 -2.02
N SER A 124 3.36 3.44 -1.85
CA SER A 124 4.45 2.68 -2.48
C SER A 124 3.87 1.52 -3.29
N TYR A 125 4.37 1.31 -4.50
CA TYR A 125 3.99 0.17 -5.34
C TYR A 125 5.16 -0.81 -5.46
N PHE A 126 4.92 -2.07 -5.11
CA PHE A 126 5.90 -3.15 -5.13
C PHE A 126 5.55 -4.22 -6.17
N LEU A 127 6.56 -4.60 -6.95
CA LEU A 127 6.50 -5.70 -7.91
C LEU A 127 7.80 -6.49 -7.84
N ASP A 128 7.69 -7.82 -7.72
CA ASP A 128 8.81 -8.75 -7.52
C ASP A 128 9.74 -8.34 -6.36
N GLY A 129 9.17 -7.79 -5.29
CA GLY A 129 9.93 -7.30 -4.13
C GLY A 129 10.75 -6.05 -4.38
N LYS A 130 10.47 -5.31 -5.46
CA LYS A 130 11.11 -4.02 -5.76
C LYS A 130 10.09 -2.90 -5.71
N GLU A 131 10.47 -1.78 -5.11
CA GLU A 131 9.67 -0.55 -5.14
C GLU A 131 9.76 0.05 -6.56
N ILE A 132 8.61 0.21 -7.22
CA ILE A 132 8.47 0.70 -8.59
C ILE A 132 8.12 2.19 -8.59
N VAL A 133 7.19 2.57 -7.74
CA VAL A 133 6.74 3.95 -7.56
C VAL A 133 6.72 4.26 -6.07
N SER A 134 7.25 5.44 -5.76
CA SER A 134 7.29 6.00 -4.42
C SER A 134 6.64 7.37 -4.50
N PHE A 135 5.49 7.54 -3.85
CA PHE A 135 4.79 8.82 -3.77
C PHE A 135 5.26 9.64 -2.53
N ILE A 136 6.51 9.44 -2.10
CA ILE A 136 7.16 10.22 -1.03
C ILE A 136 7.41 11.65 -1.53
N SER A 137 6.37 12.49 -1.39
CA SER A 137 6.48 13.94 -1.52
C SER A 137 6.92 14.61 -0.22
N ASN A 138 6.83 13.92 0.93
CA ASN A 138 7.16 14.49 2.24
C ASN A 138 8.36 13.81 2.90
N SER A 139 9.27 14.64 3.40
CA SER A 139 10.39 14.28 4.29
C SER A 139 9.88 13.90 5.69
N SER A 140 8.97 12.93 5.81
CA SER A 140 8.55 12.48 7.12
C SER A 140 9.67 11.62 7.73
N ASN A 141 10.20 12.06 8.87
CA ASN A 141 11.30 11.43 9.60
C ASN A 141 11.15 9.90 9.83
N CYS A 142 9.94 9.33 9.72
CA CYS A 142 9.74 7.88 9.84
C CYS A 142 10.31 7.07 8.66
N TRP A 143 10.61 7.71 7.53
CA TRP A 143 11.27 7.07 6.38
C TRP A 143 12.78 7.36 6.30
N ASP A 144 13.29 8.27 7.14
CA ASP A 144 14.71 8.59 7.18
C ASP A 144 15.51 7.35 7.61
N GLY A 145 16.24 6.77 6.66
CA GLY A 145 17.08 5.59 6.87
C GLY A 145 16.52 4.27 6.34
N VAL A 146 15.30 4.25 5.78
CA VAL A 146 14.76 3.03 5.14
C VAL A 146 15.17 3.00 3.67
N LEU A 147 16.06 2.06 3.31
CA LEU A 147 16.54 1.87 1.94
C LEU A 147 15.75 0.77 1.24
N TRP A 148 14.74 1.16 0.46
CA TRP A 148 14.04 0.23 -0.42
C TRP A 148 14.84 -0.11 -1.67
N ILE A 149 14.70 -1.35 -2.15
CA ILE A 149 15.30 -1.78 -3.42
C ILE A 149 14.41 -1.26 -4.54
N LYS A 150 14.75 -0.09 -5.09
CA LYS A 150 14.04 0.47 -6.26
C LYS A 150 14.35 -0.34 -7.52
N LYS A 151 13.34 -0.60 -8.36
CA LYS A 151 13.58 -1.17 -9.69
C LYS A 151 14.27 -0.12 -10.55
N SER A 152 15.45 -0.43 -11.09
CA SER A 152 16.09 0.47 -12.04
C SER A 152 15.21 0.60 -13.27
N THR A 153 14.84 1.83 -13.63
CA THR A 153 14.30 2.14 -14.96
C THR A 153 15.43 1.92 -15.98
N ALA A 154 15.45 0.74 -16.61
CA ALA A 154 16.28 0.47 -17.77
C ALA A 154 15.47 0.73 -19.04
#